data_AF-A0A6A5HDE1-F1
#
_entry.id   AF-A0A6A5HDE1-F1
#
_cell.length_a   1.000
_cell.length_b   1.000
_cell.length_c   1.000
_cell.angle_alpha   90.00
_cell.angle_beta   90.00
_cell.angle_gamma   90.00
#
_symmetry.space_group_name_H-M   'P 1'
#
loop_
_entity.id
_entity.type
_entity.pdbx_description
1 polymer ?
#
loop_
_entity_poly.entity_id
_entity_poly.type
_entity_poly.pdbx_seq_one_letter_code
_entity_poly.pdbx_strand_id
1 'polypeptide(L)'
;MFPWFSWHRLRQPLASPESPPAPLRNQEVVFLGDYKPERQRADNWKVVLRDTEEDKLVRCVVVNNVIVGALLIGETEMEETLENLILNKTDLEGISETFLEPGVDLDDYFD
;
A
#
# COMPACT_ATOMS: atom_id res chain seq x y z
N MET A 1 -43.60 20.24 15.73
CA MET A 1 -43.00 19.10 16.47
C MET A 1 -41.93 18.49 15.58
N PHE A 2 -40.67 18.80 15.84
CA PHE A 2 -39.48 18.09 15.34
C PHE A 2 -38.73 17.59 16.59
N PRO A 3 -38.10 16.40 16.61
CA PRO A 3 -36.65 16.36 16.33
C PRO A 3 -36.15 15.04 15.66
N TRP A 4 -35.28 15.09 14.63
CA TRP A 4 -33.79 15.05 14.64
C TRP A 4 -33.17 13.64 14.43
N PHE A 5 -31.98 13.64 13.79
CA PHE A 5 -30.98 12.58 13.49
C PHE A 5 -31.05 11.93 12.09
N SER A 6 -29.96 11.84 11.31
CA SER A 6 -28.57 12.30 11.51
C SER A 6 -27.87 12.51 10.16
N TRP A 7 -27.30 13.70 9.99
CA TRP A 7 -26.30 14.02 8.99
C TRP A 7 -24.97 13.42 9.43
N HIS A 8 -24.29 12.62 8.61
CA HIS A 8 -22.82 12.52 8.48
C HIS A 8 -22.50 11.55 7.33
N ARG A 9 -22.88 11.92 6.10
CA ARG A 9 -22.30 11.34 4.88
C ARG A 9 -21.73 12.49 4.04
N LEU A 10 -20.61 13.03 4.53
CA LEU A 10 -19.69 13.92 3.83
C LEU A 10 -18.35 13.17 3.91
N ARG A 11 -17.69 12.76 2.83
CA ARG A 11 -17.32 13.54 1.65
C ARG A 11 -17.26 12.62 0.43
N GLN A 12 -18.05 12.91 -0.59
CA GLN A 12 -17.54 12.92 -1.95
C GLN A 12 -17.92 14.30 -2.50
N PRO A 13 -17.00 15.08 -3.05
CA PRO A 13 -17.44 16.21 -3.85
C PRO A 13 -18.26 15.61 -5.01
N LEU A 14 -19.50 16.05 -5.14
CA LEU A 14 -20.34 15.78 -6.31
C LEU A 14 -19.54 16.25 -7.54
N ALA A 15 -18.89 15.31 -8.23
CA ALA A 15 -18.34 15.58 -9.54
C ALA A 15 -19.49 16.11 -10.40
N SER A 16 -19.34 17.35 -10.88
CA SER A 16 -20.33 18.03 -11.69
C SER A 16 -20.61 17.17 -12.94
N PRO A 17 -21.87 16.99 -13.37
CA PRO A 17 -22.21 16.09 -14.48
C PRO A 17 -21.58 16.48 -15.83
N GLU A 18 -20.88 17.61 -15.92
CA GLU A 18 -20.15 18.09 -17.10
C GLU A 18 -18.62 18.06 -16.96
N SER A 19 -18.05 17.57 -15.84
CA SER A 19 -16.59 17.36 -15.80
C SER A 19 -16.23 16.19 -16.71
N PRO A 20 -15.33 16.35 -17.69
CA PRO A 20 -14.85 15.21 -18.46
C PRO A 20 -14.35 14.14 -17.48
N PRO A 21 -14.57 12.85 -17.75
CA PRO A 21 -13.97 11.80 -16.92
C PRO A 21 -12.49 12.13 -16.79
N ALA A 22 -11.99 12.15 -15.56
CA ALA A 22 -10.57 12.37 -15.31
C ALA A 22 -9.80 11.47 -16.30
N PRO A 23 -8.82 12.02 -17.04
CA PRO A 23 -8.14 11.23 -18.05
C PRO A 23 -7.65 9.95 -17.40
N LEU A 24 -7.82 8.81 -18.09
CA LEU A 24 -7.23 7.54 -17.65
C LEU A 24 -5.72 7.80 -17.54
N ARG A 25 -5.25 8.04 -16.31
CA ARG A 25 -3.82 8.16 -16.05
C ARG A 25 -3.23 6.81 -16.43
N ASN A 26 -2.19 6.81 -17.27
CA ASN A 26 -1.33 5.63 -17.40
C ASN A 26 -0.65 5.45 -16.05
N GLN A 27 -1.30 4.70 -15.16
CA GLN A 27 -0.73 4.34 -13.87
C GLN A 27 0.11 3.09 -14.09
N GLU A 28 1.38 3.21 -13.74
CA GLU A 28 2.27 2.06 -13.67
C GLU A 28 1.79 1.13 -12.56
N VAL A 29 1.80 -0.18 -12.84
CA VAL A 29 1.42 -1.21 -11.87
C VAL A 29 2.52 -2.25 -11.85
N VAL A 30 3.16 -2.39 -10.70
CA VAL A 30 4.26 -3.33 -10.48
C VAL A 30 3.84 -4.40 -9.48
N PHE A 31 4.16 -5.66 -9.81
CA PHE A 31 3.94 -6.82 -8.95
C PHE A 31 5.27 -7.47 -8.64
N LEU A 32 5.60 -7.62 -7.35
CA LEU A 32 6.82 -8.25 -6.86
C LEU A 32 6.48 -9.49 -6.02
N GLY A 33 7.27 -10.55 -6.15
CA GLY A 33 7.16 -11.75 -5.33
C GLY A 33 5.74 -12.36 -5.27
N ASP A 34 5.37 -12.89 -4.11
CA ASP A 34 4.03 -13.43 -3.83
C ASP A 34 3.10 -12.35 -3.25
N TYR A 35 2.71 -11.41 -4.10
CA TYR A 35 1.85 -10.26 -3.77
C TYR A 35 0.41 -10.62 -3.40
N LYS A 36 0.02 -11.90 -3.45
CA LYS A 36 -1.34 -12.36 -3.11
C LYS A 36 -1.37 -12.96 -1.71
N PRO A 37 -2.00 -12.30 -0.72
CA PRO A 37 -2.05 -12.82 0.63
C PRO A 37 -2.76 -14.18 0.72
N GLU A 38 -3.72 -14.46 -0.17
CA GLU A 38 -4.49 -15.72 -0.19
C GLU A 38 -3.63 -16.94 -0.57
N ARG A 39 -2.42 -16.73 -1.10
CA ARG A 39 -1.46 -17.79 -1.42
C ARG A 39 -0.59 -18.17 -0.22
N GLN A 40 -0.58 -17.36 0.83
CA GLN A 40 0.22 -17.63 2.01
C GLN A 40 -0.35 -18.83 2.77
N ARG A 41 0.50 -19.84 2.98
CA ARG A 41 0.16 -21.05 3.75
C ARG A 41 0.45 -20.92 5.23
N ALA A 42 1.29 -19.97 5.62
CA ALA A 42 1.60 -19.69 7.01
C ALA A 42 0.43 -18.97 7.67
N ASP A 43 0.18 -19.19 8.95
CA ASP A 43 -0.96 -18.57 9.66
C ASP A 43 -0.69 -17.11 10.07
N ASN A 44 0.56 -16.66 10.01
CA ASN A 44 0.99 -15.35 10.52
C ASN A 44 1.42 -14.38 9.42
N TRP A 45 0.65 -14.34 8.34
CA TRP A 45 0.80 -13.30 7.33
C TRP A 45 0.00 -12.05 7.70
N LYS A 46 0.47 -10.90 7.22
CA LYS A 46 -0.25 -9.63 7.29
C LYS A 46 -0.03 -8.81 6.03
N VAL A 47 -0.88 -7.83 5.83
CA VAL A 47 -0.77 -6.86 4.73
C VAL A 47 -0.50 -5.49 5.33
N VAL A 48 0.55 -4.84 4.84
CA VAL A 48 0.91 -3.47 5.20
C VAL A 48 0.68 -2.58 3.99
N LEU A 49 0.04 -1.43 4.21
CA LEU A 49 -0.45 -0.53 3.18
C LEU A 49 0.02 0.89 3.43
N ARG A 50 0.42 1.56 2.36
CA ARG A 50 0.57 3.01 2.31
C ARG A 50 -0.22 3.53 1.11
N ASP A 51 -1.16 4.42 1.40
CA ASP A 51 -1.95 5.15 0.42
C ASP A 51 -1.59 6.64 0.57
N THR A 52 -1.24 7.30 -0.54
CA THR A 52 -0.93 8.74 -0.55
C THR A 52 -1.97 9.48 -1.39
N GLU A 53 -2.15 10.77 -1.13
CA GLU A 53 -3.14 11.60 -1.84
C GLU A 53 -2.83 11.78 -3.35
N GLU A 54 -1.71 11.25 -3.86
CA GLU A 54 -1.23 11.42 -5.24
C GLU A 54 -1.53 10.23 -6.17
N ASP A 55 -2.56 9.42 -5.89
CA ASP A 55 -2.86 8.16 -6.61
C ASP A 55 -1.74 7.11 -6.54
N LYS A 56 -0.93 7.12 -5.47
CA LYS A 56 0.14 6.13 -5.26
C LYS A 56 -0.25 5.15 -4.17
N LEU A 57 -0.08 3.86 -4.43
CA LEU A 57 -0.36 2.79 -3.48
C LEU A 57 0.84 1.86 -3.38
N VAL A 58 1.26 1.56 -2.16
CA VAL A 58 2.20 0.46 -1.88
C VAL A 58 1.53 -0.51 -0.94
N ARG A 59 1.47 -1.78 -1.36
CA ARG A 59 0.91 -2.88 -0.57
C ARG A 59 1.91 -4.02 -0.48
N CYS A 60 2.31 -4.38 0.73
CA CYS A 60 3.22 -5.49 0.99
C CYS A 60 2.51 -6.63 1.71
N VAL A 61 2.83 -7.86 1.32
CA VAL A 61 2.48 -9.09 2.05
C VAL A 61 3.69 -9.47 2.89
N VAL A 62 3.50 -9.59 4.20
CA VAL A 62 4.55 -9.90 5.18
C VAL A 62 4.23 -11.23 5.85
N VAL A 63 5.20 -12.12 5.95
CA VAL A 63 5.10 -13.43 6.61
C VAL A 63 6.28 -13.58 7.54
N ASN A 64 6.05 -13.85 8.84
CA ASN A 64 7.14 -13.92 9.84
C ASN A 64 8.11 -12.72 9.76
N ASN A 65 7.59 -11.48 9.72
CA ASN A 65 8.38 -10.24 9.56
C ASN A 65 9.14 -10.05 8.24
N VAL A 66 9.08 -11.00 7.31
CA VAL A 66 9.73 -10.89 5.99
C VAL A 66 8.71 -10.49 4.94
N ILE A 67 9.06 -9.54 4.06
CA ILE A 67 8.22 -9.22 2.90
C ILE A 67 8.34 -10.36 1.88
N VAL A 68 7.21 -10.95 1.50
CA VAL A 68 7.17 -12.04 0.51
C VAL A 68 6.65 -11.57 -0.84
N GLY A 69 5.99 -10.41 -0.90
CA GLY A 69 5.53 -9.81 -2.14
C GLY A 69 4.96 -8.41 -1.96
N ALA A 70 4.86 -7.69 -3.07
CA ALA A 70 4.33 -6.32 -3.09
C ALA A 70 3.52 -6.00 -4.35
N LEU A 71 2.58 -5.07 -4.21
CA LEU A 71 1.85 -4.41 -5.29
C LEU A 71 2.08 -2.91 -5.16
N LEU A 72 2.59 -2.31 -6.22
CA LEU A 72 2.85 -0.88 -6.31
C LEU A 72 2.02 -0.30 -7.46
N ILE A 73 1.39 0.85 -7.22
CA ILE A 73 0.59 1.59 -8.20
C ILE A 73 1.09 3.03 -8.22
N GLY A 74 1.36 3.56 -9.42
CA GLY A 74 1.93 4.89 -9.62
C GLY A 74 3.45 4.92 -9.46
N GLU A 75 4.03 6.11 -9.53
CA GLU A 75 5.49 6.33 -9.41
C GLU A 75 5.90 6.32 -7.92
N THR A 76 6.17 5.14 -7.36
CA THR A 76 6.40 5.00 -5.91
C THR A 76 7.86 5.15 -5.48
N GLU A 77 8.81 4.96 -6.41
CA GLU A 77 10.26 4.95 -6.15
C GLU A 77 10.70 3.84 -5.17
N MET A 78 9.80 2.92 -4.79
CA MET A 78 10.06 1.85 -3.80
C MET A 78 10.27 0.48 -4.46
N GLU A 79 10.20 0.38 -5.78
CA GLU A 79 10.23 -0.87 -6.53
C GLU A 79 11.54 -1.65 -6.27
N GLU A 80 12.69 -0.99 -6.42
CA GLU A 80 14.03 -1.59 -6.24
C GLU A 80 14.27 -1.97 -4.77
N THR A 81 13.99 -1.04 -3.86
CA THR A 81 14.06 -1.25 -2.41
C THR A 81 13.22 -2.48 -2.00
N LEU A 82 11.94 -2.55 -2.38
CA LEU A 82 11.09 -3.70 -2.03
C LEU A 82 11.52 -5.01 -2.71
N GLU A 83 11.98 -4.96 -3.96
CA GLU A 83 12.54 -6.13 -4.64
C GLU A 83 13.72 -6.70 -3.86
N ASN A 84 14.65 -5.85 -3.41
CA ASN A 84 15.80 -6.27 -2.63
C ASN A 84 15.39 -6.90 -1.28
N LEU A 85 14.33 -6.41 -0.59
CA LEU A 85 13.92 -6.95 0.72
C LEU A 85 13.38 -8.36 0.53
N ILE A 86 12.60 -8.55 -0.53
CA ILE A 86 12.01 -9.83 -0.90
C ILE A 86 13.12 -10.82 -1.29
N LEU A 87 14.07 -10.40 -2.13
CA LEU A 87 15.16 -11.25 -2.60
C LEU A 87 16.07 -11.69 -1.44
N ASN A 88 16.44 -10.77 -0.56
CA ASN A 88 17.33 -11.03 0.57
C ASN A 88 16.62 -11.67 1.77
N LYS A 89 15.28 -11.69 1.76
CA LYS A 89 14.44 -12.16 2.89
C LYS A 89 14.77 -11.41 4.18
N THR A 90 14.96 -10.10 4.07
CA THR A 90 15.30 -9.24 5.19
C THR A 90 14.24 -9.36 6.29
N ASP A 91 14.70 -9.59 7.51
CA ASP A 91 13.84 -9.63 8.70
C ASP A 91 13.57 -8.20 9.19
N LEU A 92 12.31 -7.80 9.19
CA LEU A 92 11.85 -6.48 9.63
C LEU A 92 11.33 -6.50 11.08
N GLU A 93 11.83 -7.41 11.93
CA GLU A 93 11.45 -7.45 13.34
C GLU A 93 11.52 -6.05 13.98
N GLY A 94 10.47 -5.68 14.73
CA GLY A 94 10.35 -4.36 15.36
C GLY A 94 9.72 -3.27 14.48
N ILE A 95 9.79 -3.38 13.14
CA ILE A 95 9.20 -2.39 12.21
C ILE A 95 8.26 -2.98 11.16
N SER A 96 8.02 -4.29 11.17
CA SER A 96 7.25 -5.02 10.13
C SER A 96 5.80 -4.55 9.91
N GLU A 97 5.29 -3.62 10.73
CA GLU A 97 3.96 -2.99 10.58
C GLU A 97 4.03 -1.51 10.18
N THR A 98 5.16 -0.86 10.46
CA THR A 98 5.35 0.59 10.31
C THR A 98 6.37 0.95 9.24
N PHE A 99 7.01 -0.03 8.60
CA PHE A 99 8.06 0.19 7.61
C PHE A 99 7.63 0.98 6.36
N LEU A 100 6.32 1.09 6.10
CA LEU A 100 5.78 1.95 5.03
C LEU A 100 5.35 3.34 5.55
N GLU A 101 5.51 3.65 6.83
CA GLU A 101 5.18 4.97 7.37
C GLU A 101 6.09 6.05 6.74
N PRO A 102 5.56 7.26 6.48
CA PRO A 102 6.37 8.36 5.98
C PRO A 102 7.56 8.66 6.91
N GLY A 103 8.76 8.72 6.33
CA GLY A 103 9.99 9.04 7.05
C GLY A 103 10.76 7.84 7.57
N VAL A 104 10.26 6.60 7.38
CA VAL A 104 11.08 5.40 7.52
C VAL A 104 11.95 5.27 6.28
N ASP A 105 13.26 5.28 6.48
CA ASP A 105 14.23 4.91 5.45
C ASP A 105 14.41 3.39 5.47
N LEU A 106 14.03 2.73 4.39
CA LEU A 106 14.16 1.28 4.28
C LEU A 106 15.59 0.87 3.96
N ASP A 107 16.37 1.74 3.32
CA ASP A 107 17.70 1.42 2.81
C ASP A 107 18.66 1.02 3.96
N ASP A 108 18.39 1.48 5.18
CA ASP A 108 19.11 1.09 6.41
C ASP A 108 18.95 -0.39 6.81
N TYR A 109 17.95 -1.10 6.27
CA TYR A 109 17.61 -2.48 6.64
C TYR A 109 18.20 -3.52 5.68
N PHE A 110 18.90 -3.09 4.64
CA PHE A 110 19.61 -3.97 3.71
C PHE A 110 21.10 -3.86 3.98
N ASP A 111 21.75 -4.99 4.27
CA ASP A 111 23.19 -5.12 4.52
C ASP A 111 23.92 -5.57 3.24
#